data_AF-A0A2V2EYB2-F1
#
_entry.id   AF-A0A2V2EYB2-F1
#
_cell.length_a   1.000
_cell.length_b   1.000
_cell.length_c   1.000
_cell.angle_alpha   90.00
_cell.angle_beta   90.00
_cell.angle_gamma   90.00
#
_symmetry.space_group_name_H-M   'P 1'
#
loop_
_entity.id
_entity.type
_entity.pdbx_description
1 polymer ?
#
loop_
_entity_poly.entity_id
_entity_poly.type
_entity_poly.pdbx_seq_one_letter_code
_entity_poly.pdbx_strand_id
1 'polypeptide(L)'
;MGLFSRFAKKNTASLAYRRQMAQMISNKRIKYVGERRDGVEEVIGKGGSISIRDDEILVFSSADVLLRTKIADMDASELLSKDGVIITAPDLEHGGAVRTVIVYYVYYR
;
A
#
# COMPACT_ATOMS: atom_id res chain seq x y z
N MET A 1 -34.47 -18.15 2.53
CA MET A 1 -33.37 -18.25 1.54
C MET A 1 -32.08 -17.77 2.18
N GLY A 2 -31.42 -18.67 2.92
CA GLY A 2 -30.48 -18.31 3.98
C GLY A 2 -29.00 -18.37 3.60
N LEU A 3 -28.27 -17.38 4.13
CA LEU A 3 -27.05 -17.54 4.94
C LEU A 3 -25.72 -18.02 4.34
N PHE A 4 -25.47 -17.95 3.04
CA PHE A 4 -24.14 -18.32 2.48
C PHE A 4 -23.40 -17.24 1.66
N SER A 5 -23.92 -16.03 1.50
CA SER A 5 -23.24 -14.98 0.72
C SER A 5 -22.07 -14.28 1.43
N ARG A 6 -21.82 -14.56 2.72
CA ARG A 6 -20.77 -13.90 3.52
C ARG A 6 -19.34 -14.39 3.23
N PHE A 7 -19.18 -15.42 2.40
CA PHE A 7 -17.87 -15.94 1.96
C PHE A 7 -17.57 -15.64 0.49
N ALA A 8 -18.19 -14.60 -0.09
CA ALA A 8 -17.74 -14.11 -1.39
C ALA A 8 -16.26 -13.71 -1.28
N LYS A 9 -15.39 -14.50 -1.92
CA LYS A 9 -13.95 -14.28 -1.97
C LYS A 9 -13.74 -12.84 -2.47
N LYS A 10 -13.15 -11.98 -1.64
CA LYS A 10 -12.85 -10.59 -2.05
C LYS A 10 -12.03 -10.68 -3.34
N ASN A 11 -12.55 -10.12 -4.43
CA ASN A 11 -11.85 -10.12 -5.70
C ASN A 11 -10.76 -9.05 -5.64
N THR A 12 -9.61 -9.43 -5.10
CA THR A 12 -8.45 -8.54 -4.88
C THR A 12 -7.91 -7.95 -6.19
N ALA A 13 -8.16 -8.63 -7.32
CA ALA A 13 -7.77 -8.18 -8.64
C ALA A 13 -8.74 -7.14 -9.26
N SER A 14 -9.92 -6.92 -8.68
CA SER A 14 -10.88 -5.95 -9.20
C SER A 14 -10.38 -4.52 -9.00
N LEU A 15 -10.51 -3.69 -10.05
CA LEU A 15 -10.19 -2.26 -9.96
C LEU A 15 -10.98 -1.55 -8.85
N ALA A 16 -12.24 -1.93 -8.63
CA ALA A 16 -13.06 -1.37 -7.56
C ALA A 16 -12.48 -1.70 -6.18
N TYR A 17 -11.98 -2.92 -5.98
CA TYR A 17 -11.33 -3.32 -4.73
C TYR A 17 -10.02 -2.57 -4.51
N ARG A 18 -9.18 -2.46 -5.55
CA ARG A 18 -7.91 -1.71 -5.51
C ARG A 18 -8.14 -0.24 -5.15
N ARG A 19 -9.17 0.40 -5.75
CA ARG A 19 -9.59 1.77 -5.40
C ARG A 19 -10.08 1.90 -3.97
N GLN A 20 -10.89 0.95 -3.50
CA GLN A 20 -11.33 0.94 -2.11
C GLN A 20 -10.15 0.80 -1.14
N MET A 21 -9.22 -0.10 -1.45
CA MET A 21 -8.00 -0.30 -0.65
C MET A 21 -7.14 0.96 -0.64
N ALA A 22 -6.95 1.59 -1.80
CA ALA A 22 -6.26 2.86 -1.94
C ALA A 22 -6.86 3.93 -1.02
N GLN A 23 -8.17 4.11 -1.06
CA GLN A 23 -8.86 5.08 -0.23
C GLN A 23 -8.71 4.77 1.27
N MET A 24 -8.78 3.50 1.68
CA MET A 24 -8.62 3.10 3.08
C MET A 24 -7.23 3.38 3.64
N ILE A 25 -6.18 3.27 2.83
CA ILE A 25 -4.80 3.52 3.25
C ILE A 25 -4.37 4.97 3.06
N SER A 26 -5.07 5.72 2.18
CA SER A 26 -4.84 7.15 1.99
C SER A 26 -5.05 7.92 3.31
N ASN A 27 -4.29 8.99 3.50
CA ASN A 27 -4.27 9.82 4.72
C ASN A 27 -3.79 9.15 6.01
N LYS A 28 -3.27 7.91 5.97
CA LYS A 28 -2.59 7.33 7.12
C LYS A 28 -1.19 7.91 7.29
N ARG A 29 -0.83 8.25 8.53
CA ARG A 29 0.51 8.75 8.87
C ARG A 29 1.48 7.58 8.97
N ILE A 30 2.63 7.71 8.33
CA ILE A 30 3.65 6.68 8.25
C ILE A 30 4.62 6.81 9.44
N LYS A 31 4.96 5.69 10.06
CA LYS A 31 6.05 5.57 11.05
C LYS A 31 7.37 5.30 10.32
N TYR A 32 7.41 4.23 9.52
CA TYR A 32 8.53 3.91 8.64
C TYR A 32 8.06 3.05 7.48
N VAL A 33 8.90 3.00 6.44
CA VAL A 33 8.66 2.23 5.22
C VAL A 33 9.83 1.26 5.04
N GLY A 34 9.50 -0.02 4.95
CA GLY A 34 10.42 -1.09 4.59
C GLY A 34 10.26 -1.46 3.12
N GLU A 35 11.35 -1.89 2.48
CA GLU A 35 11.32 -2.55 1.18
C GLU A 35 11.82 -3.98 1.35
N ARG A 36 11.10 -4.94 0.77
CA ARG A 36 11.53 -6.33 0.76
C ARG A 36 12.37 -6.61 -0.49
N ARG A 37 13.64 -6.96 -0.27
CA ARG A 37 14.59 -7.40 -1.30
C ARG A 37 15.21 -8.72 -0.86
N ASP A 38 15.15 -9.75 -1.72
CA ASP A 38 15.75 -11.06 -1.47
C ASP A 38 15.41 -11.69 -0.10
N GLY A 39 14.18 -11.47 0.36
CA GLY A 39 13.69 -12.00 1.65
C GLY A 39 14.08 -11.18 2.88
N VAL A 40 14.91 -10.14 2.72
CA VAL A 40 15.26 -9.19 3.78
C VAL A 40 14.41 -7.92 3.63
N GLU A 41 14.00 -7.35 4.76
CA GLU A 41 13.31 -6.07 4.79
C GLU A 41 14.29 -4.98 5.22
N GLU A 42 14.49 -3.97 4.37
CA GLU A 42 15.34 -2.81 4.65
C GLU A 42 14.49 -1.55 4.79
N VAL A 43 14.78 -0.73 5.80
CA VAL A 43 14.07 0.54 6.01
C VAL A 43 14.56 1.58 5.00
N ILE A 44 13.67 2.01 4.10
CA ILE A 44 13.96 3.00 3.05
C ILE A 44 13.44 4.40 3.38
N GLY A 45 12.61 4.55 4.42
CA GLY A 45 12.11 5.86 4.83
C GLY A 45 11.47 5.87 6.21
N LYS A 46 11.38 7.05 6.81
CA LYS A 46 10.83 7.28 8.16
C LYS A 46 9.93 8.50 8.16
N GLY A 47 8.73 8.36 8.71
CA GLY A 47 7.71 9.41 8.64
C GLY A 47 7.04 9.50 7.27
N GLY A 48 6.19 10.51 7.11
CA GLY A 48 5.48 10.80 5.86
C GLY A 48 4.00 10.38 5.85
N SER A 49 3.44 10.26 4.67
CA SER A 49 2.04 9.89 4.46
C SER A 49 1.82 9.21 3.11
N ILE A 50 0.65 8.60 2.97
CA ILE A 50 0.16 8.04 1.71
C ILE A 50 -0.87 9.01 1.14
N SER A 51 -0.71 9.38 -0.13
CA SER A 51 -1.67 10.22 -0.85
C SER A 51 -2.11 9.56 -2.14
N ILE A 52 -3.31 9.94 -2.60
CA ILE A 52 -3.81 9.60 -3.92
C ILE A 52 -3.77 10.88 -4.75
N ARG A 53 -3.21 10.81 -5.95
CA ARG A 53 -3.32 11.83 -7.00
C ARG A 53 -3.84 11.15 -8.25
N ASP A 54 -4.97 11.62 -8.77
CA ASP A 54 -5.65 11.03 -9.92
C ASP A 54 -5.91 9.53 -9.72
N ASP A 55 -5.31 8.67 -10.55
CA ASP A 55 -5.39 7.20 -10.44
C ASP A 55 -4.09 6.58 -9.87
N GLU A 56 -3.27 7.36 -9.18
CA GLU A 56 -1.97 6.94 -8.63
C GLU A 56 -1.92 7.07 -7.10
N ILE A 57 -1.19 6.14 -6.49
CA ILE A 57 -0.77 6.21 -5.09
C ILE A 57 0.67 6.69 -5.03
N LEU A 58 0.89 7.61 -4.10
CA LEU A 58 2.21 8.09 -3.73
C LEU A 58 2.44 7.79 -2.26
N VAL A 59 3.48 7.00 -1.99
CA VAL A 59 4.05 6.82 -0.66
C VAL A 59 5.27 7.72 -0.60
N PHE A 60 5.25 8.71 0.28
CA PHE A 60 6.36 9.65 0.41
C PHE A 60 6.75 9.83 1.87
N SER A 61 8.05 10.05 2.08
CA SER A 61 8.68 10.28 3.38
C SER A 61 9.39 11.62 3.35
N SER A 62 8.88 12.58 4.10
CA SER A 62 9.37 13.97 4.11
C SER A 62 9.34 14.60 2.70
N ALA A 63 10.46 14.57 1.97
CA ALA A 63 10.59 15.14 0.63
C ALA A 63 10.70 14.09 -0.49
N ASP A 64 10.91 12.81 -0.15
CA ASP A 64 11.20 11.77 -1.12
C ASP A 64 9.96 10.93 -1.40
N VAL A 65 9.65 10.75 -2.68
CA VAL A 65 8.66 9.77 -3.14
C VAL A 65 9.32 8.40 -3.10
N LEU A 66 8.88 7.52 -2.20
CA LEU A 66 9.46 6.19 -2.01
C LEU A 66 8.88 5.15 -2.97
N LEU A 67 7.60 5.33 -3.32
CA LEU A 67 6.88 4.49 -4.27
C LEU A 67 5.79 5.33 -4.95
N ARG A 68 5.74 5.27 -6.28
CA ARG A 68 4.63 5.81 -7.07
C ARG A 68 4.08 4.73 -7.98
N THR A 69 2.79 4.45 -7.89
CA THR A 69 2.17 3.39 -8.70
C THR A 69 0.75 3.73 -9.10
N LYS A 70 0.29 3.20 -10.23
CA LYS A 70 -1.13 3.20 -10.59
C LYS A 70 -1.91 2.31 -9.62
N ILE A 71 -3.08 2.78 -9.20
CA ILE A 71 -4.04 2.01 -8.41
C ILE A 71 -4.46 0.75 -9.17
N ALA A 72 -4.53 0.83 -10.50
CA ALA A 72 -4.89 -0.28 -11.37
C ALA A 72 -3.88 -1.43 -11.33
N ASP A 73 -2.60 -1.16 -11.07
CA ASP A 73 -1.50 -2.15 -11.16
C ASP A 73 -0.96 -2.56 -9.77
N MET A 74 -1.56 -2.01 -8.72
CA MET A 74 -1.23 -2.25 -7.33
C MET A 74 -1.86 -3.54 -6.79
N ASP A 75 -1.07 -4.37 -6.12
CA ASP A 75 -1.59 -5.30 -5.11
C ASP A 75 -1.31 -4.75 -3.72
N ALA A 76 -2.36 -4.61 -2.90
CA ALA A 76 -2.26 -4.04 -1.57
C ALA A 76 -3.03 -4.87 -0.56
N SER A 77 -2.37 -5.20 0.55
CA SER A 77 -2.92 -6.03 1.62
C SER A 77 -2.58 -5.43 2.98
N GLU A 78 -3.57 -5.29 3.86
CA GLU A 78 -3.34 -4.80 5.22
C GLU A 78 -2.60 -5.87 6.04
N LEU A 79 -1.70 -5.43 6.93
CA LEU A 79 -1.06 -6.33 7.88
C LEU A 79 -2.11 -6.91 8.85
N LEU A 80 -1.86 -8.12 9.36
CA LEU A 80 -2.77 -8.77 10.32
C LEU A 80 -2.96 -7.95 11.60
N SER A 81 -1.93 -7.21 11.99
CA SER A 81 -1.91 -6.25 13.11
C SER A 81 -2.70 -4.97 12.82
N LYS A 82 -3.12 -4.72 11.57
CA LYS A 82 -3.79 -3.49 11.10
C LYS A 82 -2.98 -2.20 11.29
N ASP A 83 -1.70 -2.33 11.57
CA ASP A 83 -0.75 -1.24 11.80
C ASP A 83 0.08 -0.93 10.54
N GLY A 84 -0.29 -1.48 9.39
CA GLY A 84 0.42 -1.22 8.15
C GLY A 84 -0.23 -1.86 6.94
N VAL A 85 0.39 -1.65 5.78
CA VAL A 85 -0.02 -2.21 4.50
C VAL A 85 1.20 -2.68 3.72
N ILE A 86 1.08 -3.83 3.07
CA ILE A 86 2.02 -4.33 2.07
C ILE A 86 1.50 -3.88 0.70
N ILE A 87 2.37 -3.26 -0.09
CA ILE A 87 2.08 -2.79 -1.45
C ILE A 87 3.11 -3.43 -2.37
N THR A 88 2.64 -4.23 -3.33
CA THR A 88 3.45 -4.78 -4.41
C THR A 88 2.98 -4.20 -5.73
N ALA A 89 3.84 -3.41 -6.39
CA ALA A 89 3.46 -2.70 -7.61
C ALA A 89 4.70 -2.24 -8.42
N PRO A 90 4.54 -1.96 -9.73
CA PRO A 90 5.57 -1.30 -10.52
C PRO A 90 5.78 0.14 -10.08
N ASP A 91 7.02 0.51 -9.78
CA ASP A 91 7.37 1.84 -9.29
C ASP A 91 7.68 2.81 -10.44
N LEU A 92 6.74 3.72 -10.70
CA LEU A 92 6.84 4.73 -11.75
C LEU A 92 7.93 5.78 -11.50
N GLU A 93 8.34 5.97 -10.24
CA GLU A 93 9.34 6.99 -9.90
C GLU A 93 10.77 6.48 -10.14
N HIS A 94 11.04 5.19 -9.87
CA HIS A 94 12.39 4.61 -9.89
C HIS A 94 12.61 3.60 -11.04
N GLY A 95 12.04 3.86 -12.22
CA GLY A 95 12.34 3.09 -13.43
C GLY A 95 11.44 1.89 -13.72
N GLY A 96 10.28 1.77 -13.05
CA GLY A 96 9.20 0.84 -13.40
C GLY A 96 9.34 -0.57 -12.86
N ALA A 97 10.39 -0.87 -12.09
CA ALA A 97 10.57 -2.20 -11.50
C ALA A 97 9.46 -2.51 -10.47
N VAL A 98 9.02 -3.77 -10.43
CA VAL A 98 8.06 -4.23 -9.42
C VAL A 98 8.76 -4.31 -8.07
N ARG A 99 8.28 -3.53 -7.11
CA ARG A 99 8.81 -3.45 -5.75
C ARG A 99 7.77 -3.91 -4.75
N THR A 100 8.21 -4.50 -3.64
CA THR A 100 7.36 -4.82 -2.50
C THR A 100 7.73 -3.92 -1.34
N VAL A 101 6.84 -3.00 -1.01
CA VAL A 101 7.02 -1.99 0.03
C VAL A 101 6.04 -2.26 1.16
N ILE A 102 6.52 -2.20 2.39
CA ILE A 102 5.75 -2.43 3.60
C ILE A 102 5.71 -1.11 4.36
N VAL A 103 4.51 -0.53 4.48
CA VAL A 103 4.30 0.76 5.14
C VAL A 103 3.73 0.51 6.52
N TYR A 104 4.44 0.95 7.56
CA TYR A 104 3.97 0.88 8.94
C TYR A 104 3.38 2.22 9.36
N TYR A 105 2.19 2.21 9.95
CA TYR A 105 1.48 3.38 10.42
C TYR A 105 1.93 3.83 11.81
N VAL A 106 1.73 5.12 12.11
CA VAL A 106 1.85 5.62 13.48
C VAL A 106 0.64 5.15 14.28
N TYR A 107 0.89 4.43 15.37
CA TYR A 107 -0.15 4.02 16.30
C TYR A 107 -0.45 5.17 17.27
N TYR A 108 -1.65 5.74 17.19
CA TYR A 108 -2.17 6.67 18.19
C TYR A 108 -2.78 5.84 19.32
N ARG A 109 -2.20 5.92 20.52
CA ARG A 109 -2.73 5.30 21.75
C ARG A 109 -3.53 6.32 22.54
#